data_AF-A0A6H5GT34-F1
#
_entry.id   AF-A0A6H5GT34-F1
#
_cell.length_a   1.000
_cell.length_b   1.000
_cell.length_c   1.000
_cell.angle_alpha   90.00
_cell.angle_beta   90.00
_cell.angle_gamma   90.00
#
_symmetry.space_group_name_H-M   'P 1'
#
loop_
_entity.id
_entity.type
_entity.pdbx_description
1 polymer ?
#
loop_
_entity_poly.entity_id
_entity_poly.type
_entity_poly.pdbx_seq_one_letter_code
_entity_poly.pdbx_strand_id
1 'polypeptide(L)' 'MHYLQTLTETNHRLLTDIKILLDFVPNHTSDEHEWFKKSIRQEKPYDDYYVWKDKIGMTRNASGAMIPTPPNNW' A
#
# COMPACT_ATOMS: atom_id res chain seq x y z
N MET A 1 -17.65 -1.16 9.19
CA MET A 1 -18.68 -0.47 8.37
C MET A 1 -19.87 0.03 9.17
N HIS A 2 -20.45 -0.77 10.05
CA HIS A 2 -21.61 -0.37 10.88
C HIS A 2 -21.39 0.94 11.68
N TYR A 3 -20.25 1.12 12.34
CA TYR A 3 -19.98 2.33 13.14
C TYR A 3 -19.88 3.64 12.35
N LEU A 4 -19.34 3.62 11.12
CA LEU A 4 -19.30 4.82 10.27
C LEU A 4 -20.69 5.22 9.78
N GLN A 5 -21.55 4.24 9.52
CA GLN A 5 -22.95 4.49 9.19
C GLN A 5 -23.67 5.15 10.36
N THR A 6 -23.54 4.59 11.57
CA THR A 6 -24.12 5.14 12.79
C THR A 6 -23.65 6.58 13.07
N LEU A 7 -22.36 6.88 12.85
CA LEU A 7 -21.80 8.23 13.02
C LEU A 7 -22.45 9.23 12.03
N THR A 8 -22.59 8.82 10.76
CA THR A 8 -23.18 9.66 9.70
C THR A 8 -24.67 9.90 9.94
N GLU A 9 -25.40 8.85 10.32
CA GLU A 9 -26.84 8.90 10.63
C GLU A 9 -27.14 9.76 11.86
N THR A 10 -26.33 9.63 12.92
CA THR A 10 -26.46 10.43 14.15
C THR A 10 -26.20 11.90 13.87
N ASN A 11 -25.17 12.22 13.07
CA ASN A 11 -24.87 13.59 12.69
C ASN A 11 -26.00 14.24 11.88
N HIS A 12 -26.59 13.51 10.92
CA HIS A 12 -27.75 14.00 10.17
C HIS A 12 -29.02 14.16 11.03
N ARG A 13 -29.24 13.30 12.03
CA ARG A 13 -30.43 13.38 12.91
C ARG A 13 -30.34 14.44 14.00
N LEU A 14 -29.15 14.76 14.50
CA LEU A 14 -28.97 15.70 15.62
C LEU A 14 -28.84 17.18 15.19
N LEU A 15 -29.04 17.49 13.90
CA LEU A 15 -28.96 18.86 13.33
C LEU A 15 -27.62 19.57 13.61
N THR A 16 -26.56 18.82 13.94
CA THR A 16 -25.22 19.35 14.06
C THR A 16 -24.61 19.47 12.68
N ASP A 17 -24.14 20.65 12.30
CA ASP A 17 -23.61 20.94 10.96
C ASP A 17 -22.19 20.36 10.74
N ILE A 18 -21.86 19.25 11.40
CA ILE A 18 -20.52 18.64 11.37
C ILE A 18 -20.31 18.02 10.00
N LYS A 19 -19.14 18.28 9.40
CA LYS A 19 -18.72 17.65 8.16
C LYS A 19 -17.70 16.55 8.48
N ILE A 20 -17.80 15.42 7.80
CA ILE A 20 -16.87 14.29 7.94
C ILE A 20 -15.89 14.36 6.78
N LEU A 21 -14.60 14.44 7.09
CA LEU A 21 -13.52 14.29 6.12
C LEU A 21 -12.90 12.91 6.30
N LEU A 22 -12.68 12.21 5.20
CA LEU A 22 -11.99 10.93 5.17
C LEU A 22 -10.61 11.14 4.55
N ASP A 23 -9.61 10.53 5.18
CA ASP A 23 -8.27 10.41 4.58
C ASP A 23 -8.25 9.23 3.61
N PHE A 24 -7.58 9.39 2.49
CA PHE A 24 -7.45 8.37 1.46
C PHE A 24 -6.03 8.34 0.92
N VAL A 25 -5.42 7.15 0.97
CA VAL A 25 -4.06 6.90 0.50
C VAL A 25 -4.12 6.04 -0.77
N PRO A 26 -4.13 6.65 -1.97
CA PRO A 26 -4.22 5.90 -3.24
C PRO A 26 -2.89 5.27 -3.66
N ASN A 27 -1.76 5.71 -3.09
CA ASN A 27 -0.44 5.46 -3.67
C ASN A 27 0.10 4.05 -3.38
N HIS A 28 -0.25 3.46 -2.24
CA HIS A 28 0.31 2.17 -1.81
C HIS A 28 -0.66 1.42 -0.90
N THR A 29 -0.45 0.11 -0.77
CA THR A 29 -1.14 -0.74 0.19
C THR A 29 -0.12 -1.48 1.06
N SER A 30 -0.58 -2.11 2.14
CA SER A 30 0.24 -3.07 2.89
C SER A 30 0.66 -4.26 2.02
N ASP A 31 1.79 -4.86 2.37
CA ASP A 31 2.28 -6.15 1.91
C ASP A 31 1.38 -7.34 2.31
N GLU A 32 0.55 -7.19 3.34
CA GLU A 32 -0.49 -8.17 3.69
C GLU A 32 -1.75 -8.05 2.82
N HIS A 33 -1.85 -7.04 1.97
CA HIS A 33 -2.98 -6.85 1.07
C HIS A 33 -3.02 -7.96 0.01
N GLU A 34 -4.22 -8.41 -0.35
CA GLU A 34 -4.39 -9.50 -1.32
C GLU A 34 -3.79 -9.16 -2.69
N TRP A 35 -3.81 -7.88 -3.10
CA TRP A 35 -3.14 -7.46 -4.33
C TRP A 35 -1.63 -7.70 -4.29
N PHE A 36 -0.96 -7.38 -3.18
CA PHE A 36 0.48 -7.60 -3.05
C PHE A 36 0.81 -9.09 -3.09
N LYS A 37 0.07 -9.90 -2.30
CA LYS A 37 0.24 -11.36 -2.26
C LYS A 37 0.03 -12.02 -3.63
N LYS A 38 -0.92 -11.53 -4.43
CA LYS A 38 -1.15 -12.03 -5.78
C LYS A 38 -0.11 -11.53 -6.78
N SER A 39 0.28 -10.26 -6.69
CA SER A 39 1.27 -9.63 -7.56
C SER A 39 2.64 -10.27 -7.42
N ILE A 40 3.11 -10.51 -6.18
CA ILE A 40 4.41 -11.17 -5.93
C ILE A 40 4.43 -12.62 -6.42
N ARG A 41 3.26 -13.27 -6.54
CA ARG A 41 3.10 -14.61 -7.13
C ARG A 41 2.84 -14.58 -8.65
N GLN A 42 2.86 -13.41 -9.27
CA GLN A 42 2.60 -13.19 -10.70
C GLN A 42 1.22 -13.72 -11.16
N GLU A 43 0.22 -13.63 -10.28
CA GLU A 43 -1.15 -14.02 -10.61
C GLU A 43 -1.85 -12.93 -11.44
N LYS A 44 -2.27 -13.25 -12.66
CA LYS A 44 -3.03 -12.31 -13.49
C LYS A 44 -4.44 -12.03 -12.92
N PRO A 45 -4.95 -10.79 -12.99
CA PRO A 45 -4.34 -9.61 -13.62
C PRO A 45 -3.54 -8.72 -12.63
N TYR A 46 -3.05 -9.27 -11.51
CA TYR A 46 -2.41 -8.50 -10.45
C TYR A 46 -0.88 -8.39 -10.62
N ASP A 47 -0.32 -9.03 -11.64
CA ASP A 47 1.12 -9.11 -11.90
C ASP A 47 1.76 -7.74 -12.18
N ASP A 48 0.98 -6.74 -12.59
CA ASP A 48 1.42 -5.36 -12.87
C ASP A 48 0.89 -4.31 -11.87
N TYR A 49 0.25 -4.72 -10.77
CA TYR A 49 -0.30 -3.80 -9.75
C TYR A 49 0.79 -3.10 -8.91
N TYR A 50 2.02 -3.62 -8.89
CA TYR A 50 3.18 -3.03 -8.21
C TYR A 50 4.36 -2.93 -9.17
N VAL A 51 5.29 -2.03 -8.86
CA VAL A 51 6.51 -1.85 -9.64
C VAL A 51 7.54 -2.89 -9.21
N TRP A 52 7.71 -3.93 -10.03
CA TRP A 52 8.73 -4.96 -9.84
C TRP A 52 9.96 -4.68 -10.72
N LYS A 53 11.16 -4.77 -10.13
CA LYS A 53 12.41 -4.59 -10.85
C LYS A 53 13.52 -5.47 -10.30
N ASP A 54 14.21 -6.17 -11.19
CA ASP A 54 15.38 -6.96 -10.82
C ASP A 54 16.54 -6.08 -10.33
N LYS A 55 17.31 -6.64 -9.39
CA LYS A 55 18.63 -6.09 -9.03
C LYS A 55 19.55 -6.09 -10.24
N ILE A 56 20.45 -5.11 -10.32
CA ILE A 56 21.45 -5.01 -11.41
C ILE A 56 22.76 -5.73 -11.08
N GLY A 57 22.89 -6.25 -9.85
CA GLY A 57 24.09 -6.94 -9.40
C GLY A 57 24.08 -7.20 -7.90
N MET A 58 25.28 -7.41 -7.36
CA MET A 58 25.53 -7.52 -5.92
C MET A 58 26.68 -6.60 -5.53
N THR A 59 26.59 -5.98 -4.36
CA THR A 59 27.65 -5.15 -3.77
C THR A 59 27.96 -5.60 -2.35
N ARG A 60 29.15 -5.28 -1.83
CA ARG A 60 29.50 -5.51 -0.43
C ARG A 60 29.00 -4.36 0.43
N ASN A 61 28.28 -4.66 1.50
CA ASN A 61 27.93 -3.68 2.52
C ASN A 61 29.12 -3.44 3.48
N ALA A 62 28.95 -2.54 4.45
CA ALA A 62 30.00 -2.20 5.42
C ALA A 62 30.46 -3.38 6.30
N SER A 63 29.63 -4.41 6.49
CA SER A 63 30.00 -5.64 7.21
C SER A 63 30.66 -6.69 6.30
N GLY A 64 30.88 -6.39 5.02
CA GLY A 64 31.45 -7.29 4.04
C GLY A 64 30.47 -8.31 3.43
N ALA A 65 29.19 -8.27 3.83
CA ALA A 65 28.14 -9.13 3.29
C ALA A 65 27.73 -8.68 1.88
N MET A 66 27.45 -9.65 1.00
CA MET A 66 26.92 -9.37 -0.34
C MET A 66 25.43 -9.02 -0.25
N ILE A 67 25.04 -7.85 -0.74
CA ILE A 67 23.66 -7.36 -0.80
C ILE A 67 23.25 -7.06 -2.25
N PRO A 68 21.96 -7.15 -2.61
CA PRO A 68 21.46 -6.77 -3.93
C PRO A 68 21.79 -5.30 -4.26
N THR A 69 22.32 -5.04 -5.46
CA THR A 69 22.49 -3.67 -5.97
C THR A 69 21.16 -3.19 -6.56
N PRO A 70 20.58 -2.08 -6.06
CA PRO A 70 19.31 -1.55 -6.59
C PRO A 70 19.48 -1.09 -8.04
N PRO A 71 18.40 -1.06 -8.84
CA PRO A 71 18.45 -0.74 -10.27
C PRO A 71 18.83 0.72 -10.56
N ASN A 72 18.61 1.63 -9.61
CA ASN A 72 19.00 3.04 -9.68
C ASN A 72 19.27 3.56 -8.25
N ASN A 73 19.52 4.86 -8.13
CA ASN A 73 19.80 5.57 -6.87
C ASN A 73 18.62 6.43 -6.39
N TRP A 74 17.39 6.06 -6.75
CA TRP A 74 16.18 6.67 -6.18
C TRP A 74 16.11 6.42 -4.66
#